data_AF-A0A3D3JVF2-F1
#
_entry.id   AF-A0A3D3JVF2-F1
#
_cell.length_a   1.000
_cell.length_b   1.000
_cell.length_c   1.000
_cell.angle_alpha   90.00
_cell.angle_beta   90.00
_cell.angle_gamma   90.00
#
_symmetry.space_group_name_H-M   'P 1'
#
loop_
_entity.id
_entity.type
_entity.pdbx_description
1 polymer ?
#
loop_
_entity_poly.entity_id
_entity_poly.type
_entity_poly.pdbx_seq_one_letter_code
_entity_poly.pdbx_strand_id
1 'polypeptide(L)'
;MQPEKAVPPPVVVPDDEAIRNSPDSTPLARYYFDEGKGTVAGSEANGSRASIHGAKHVKAGNGYALKFDGNDDYVTVAQSRAFSGQIDDVAVL
;
A
#
# COMPACT_ATOMS: atom_id res chain seq x y z
N MET A 1 0.22 -51.39 7.54
CA MET A 1 0.15 -50.51 6.36
C MET A 1 -0.22 -49.13 6.86
N GLN A 2 0.61 -48.11 6.63
CA GLN A 2 0.26 -46.72 6.98
C GLN A 2 -0.68 -46.16 5.89
N PRO A 3 -1.68 -45.33 6.23
CA PRO A 3 -2.52 -44.70 5.22
C PRO A 3 -1.66 -43.75 4.37
N GLU A 4 -1.82 -43.83 3.06
CA GLU A 4 -1.15 -42.96 2.10
C GLU A 4 -1.58 -41.52 2.37
N LYS A 5 -0.62 -40.65 2.72
CA LYS A 5 -0.89 -39.24 2.99
C LYS A 5 -1.26 -38.58 1.66
N ALA A 6 -2.49 -38.10 1.52
CA ALA A 6 -2.94 -37.41 0.32
C ALA A 6 -1.98 -36.26 -0.05
N VAL A 7 -1.57 -36.20 -1.31
CA VAL A 7 -0.83 -35.06 -1.86
C VAL A 7 -1.79 -33.86 -1.81
N PRO A 8 -1.44 -32.74 -1.14
CA PRO A 8 -2.30 -31.57 -1.12
C PRO A 8 -2.52 -31.08 -2.56
N PRO A 9 -3.72 -30.57 -2.89
CA PRO A 9 -3.97 -29.97 -4.20
C PRO A 9 -2.90 -28.91 -4.48
N PRO A 10 -2.46 -28.75 -5.75
CA PRO A 10 -1.48 -27.74 -6.10
C PRO A 10 -1.99 -26.38 -5.64
N VAL A 11 -1.24 -25.74 -4.75
CA VAL A 11 -1.47 -24.37 -4.31
C VAL A 11 -1.35 -23.49 -5.56
N VAL A 12 -2.47 -23.01 -6.09
CA VAL A 12 -2.48 -22.04 -7.19
C VAL A 12 -2.07 -20.71 -6.59
N VAL A 13 -0.76 -20.42 -6.62
CA VAL A 13 -0.28 -19.06 -6.37
C VAL A 13 -0.72 -18.21 -7.58
N PRO A 14 -1.49 -17.13 -7.37
CA PRO A 14 -1.81 -16.22 -8.46
C PRO A 14 -0.50 -15.65 -9.03
N ASP A 15 -0.41 -15.53 -10.35
CA ASP A 15 0.68 -14.78 -10.96
C ASP A 15 0.48 -13.26 -10.75
N ASP A 16 1.56 -12.49 -10.91
CA ASP A 16 1.56 -11.04 -10.73
C ASP A 16 0.53 -10.33 -11.64
N GLU A 17 0.20 -10.96 -12.78
CA GLU A 17 -0.81 -10.47 -13.73
C GLU A 17 -2.24 -10.64 -13.20
N ALA A 18 -2.56 -11.79 -12.60
CA ALA A 18 -3.86 -12.06 -11.99
C ALA A 18 -4.12 -11.16 -10.77
N ILE A 19 -3.09 -10.84 -9.98
CA ILE A 19 -3.22 -9.92 -8.84
C ILE A 19 -3.56 -8.51 -9.32
N ARG A 20 -2.85 -8.01 -10.35
CA ARG A 20 -3.04 -6.66 -10.88
C ARG A 20 -4.40 -6.47 -11.58
N ASN A 21 -4.92 -7.53 -12.18
CA ASN A 21 -6.18 -7.52 -12.90
C ASN A 21 -7.38 -7.93 -12.03
N SER A 22 -7.15 -8.27 -10.75
CA SER A 22 -8.23 -8.55 -9.81
C SER A 22 -9.15 -7.32 -9.68
N PRO A 23 -10.47 -7.49 -9.66
CA PRO A 23 -11.40 -6.39 -9.35
C PRO A 23 -11.09 -5.73 -7.99
N ASP A 24 -10.40 -6.44 -7.10
CA ASP A 24 -9.94 -5.96 -5.79
C ASP A 24 -8.59 -5.22 -5.84
N SER A 25 -7.99 -5.06 -7.02
CA SER A 25 -6.71 -4.33 -7.19
C SER A 25 -6.87 -2.81 -7.11
N THR A 26 -8.07 -2.29 -6.81
CA THR A 26 -8.30 -0.84 -6.68
C THR A 26 -7.61 -0.32 -5.43
N PRO A 27 -6.63 0.61 -5.54
CA PRO A 27 -5.91 1.07 -4.36
C PRO A 27 -6.80 1.91 -3.45
N LEU A 28 -6.80 1.56 -2.16
CA LEU A 28 -7.54 2.28 -1.13
C LEU A 28 -7.02 3.72 -0.94
N ALA A 29 -5.73 3.94 -1.19
CA ALA A 29 -5.08 5.25 -1.17
C ALA A 29 -3.86 5.26 -2.09
N ARG A 30 -3.50 6.44 -2.60
CA ARG A 30 -2.30 6.65 -3.42
C ARG A 30 -1.77 8.08 -3.20
N TYR A 31 -0.52 8.21 -2.78
CA TYR A 31 0.13 9.51 -2.55
C TYR A 31 1.38 9.61 -3.43
N TYR A 32 1.50 10.69 -4.19
CA TYR A 32 2.67 10.92 -5.06
C TYR A 32 3.79 11.72 -4.39
N PHE A 33 3.45 12.50 -3.36
CA PHE A 33 4.39 13.37 -2.65
C PHE A 33 5.12 14.37 -3.57
N ASP A 34 4.43 14.83 -4.62
CA ASP A 34 4.97 15.71 -5.65
C ASP A 34 4.61 17.19 -5.44
N GLU A 35 3.94 17.52 -4.33
CA GLU A 35 3.51 18.88 -3.97
C GLU A 35 4.69 19.85 -3.81
N GLY A 36 5.88 19.31 -3.56
CA GLY A 36 7.14 20.05 -3.51
C GLY A 36 7.33 20.93 -2.29
N LYS A 37 6.33 21.02 -1.40
CA LYS A 37 6.38 21.75 -0.13
C LYS A 37 5.24 21.33 0.81
N GLY A 38 5.36 21.76 2.06
CA GLY A 38 4.33 21.54 3.08
C GLY A 38 4.44 20.17 3.75
N THR A 39 3.48 19.90 4.64
CA THR A 39 3.45 18.72 5.52
C THR A 39 2.19 17.87 5.33
N VAL A 40 1.44 18.11 4.26
CA VAL A 40 0.19 17.39 3.96
C VAL A 40 0.25 16.91 2.53
N ALA A 41 0.05 15.60 2.32
CA ALA A 41 -0.06 15.01 1.00
C ALA A 41 -1.50 14.65 0.66
N GLY A 42 -1.88 14.95 -0.59
CA GLY A 42 -3.16 14.56 -1.16
C GLY A 42 -3.17 13.09 -1.58
N SER A 43 -4.32 12.43 -1.42
CA SER A 43 -4.54 11.11 -2.03
C SER A 43 -5.15 11.31 -3.42
N GLU A 44 -4.56 10.67 -4.43
CA GLU A 44 -5.11 10.59 -5.80
C GLU A 44 -6.07 9.40 -5.98
N ALA A 45 -6.35 8.68 -4.89
CA ALA A 45 -7.40 7.67 -4.79
C ALA A 45 -8.32 8.00 -3.59
N ASN A 46 -9.12 7.05 -3.13
CA ASN A 46 -10.13 7.23 -2.06
C ASN A 46 -9.55 7.37 -0.63
N GLY A 47 -8.24 7.62 -0.51
CA GLY A 47 -7.54 7.77 0.76
C GLY A 47 -7.80 9.10 1.47
N SER A 48 -7.65 9.11 2.79
CA SER A 48 -7.61 10.35 3.57
C SER A 48 -6.35 11.17 3.25
N ARG A 49 -6.26 12.41 3.74
CA ARG A 49 -5.00 13.17 3.64
C ARG A 49 -3.94 12.54 4.52
N ALA A 50 -2.70 12.52 4.04
CA ALA A 50 -1.55 12.10 4.83
C ALA A 50 -0.84 13.32 5.42
N SER A 51 -0.25 13.16 6.61
CA SER A 51 0.62 14.15 7.25
C SER A 51 2.06 13.67 7.25
N ILE A 52 2.97 14.56 6.90
CA ILE A 52 4.41 14.31 6.73
C ILE A 52 5.14 14.93 7.93
N HIS A 53 5.99 14.14 8.57
CA HIS A 53 6.78 14.53 9.74
C HIS A 53 8.25 14.32 9.43
N GLY A 54 9.07 15.35 9.69
CA GLY A 54 10.52 15.36 9.49
C GLY A 54 10.99 15.39 8.02
N ALA A 55 10.37 14.57 7.16
CA ALA A 55 10.80 14.37 5.78
C ALA A 55 10.66 15.65 4.94
N LYS A 56 11.60 15.82 3.99
CA LYS A 56 11.68 17.00 3.12
C LYS A 56 11.33 16.65 1.69
N HIS A 57 10.56 17.53 1.05
CA HIS A 57 10.38 17.47 -0.41
C HIS A 57 11.70 17.81 -1.11
N VAL A 58 12.13 16.95 -2.02
CA VAL A 58 13.29 17.14 -2.89
C VAL A 58 12.87 16.99 -4.35
N LYS A 59 13.53 17.72 -5.25
CA LYS A 59 13.25 17.60 -6.69
C LYS A 59 13.61 16.20 -7.14
N ALA A 60 12.69 15.53 -7.84
CA ALA A 60 12.89 14.18 -8.37
C ALA A 60 12.29 14.10 -9.78
N GLY A 61 13.14 14.00 -10.80
CA GLY A 61 12.72 14.06 -12.21
C GLY A 61 11.90 15.33 -12.49
N ASN A 62 10.73 15.15 -13.11
CA ASN A 62 9.82 16.26 -13.41
C ASN A 62 9.00 16.71 -12.18
N GLY A 63 8.97 15.95 -11.10
CA GLY A 63 8.16 16.20 -9.89
C GLY A 63 9.01 16.43 -8.64
N TYR A 64 8.47 16.02 -7.50
CA TYR A 64 9.13 15.99 -6.20
C TYR A 64 8.93 14.61 -5.56
N ALA A 65 9.72 14.33 -4.53
CA ALA A 65 9.58 13.17 -3.67
C ALA A 65 9.98 13.54 -2.23
N LEU A 66 9.62 12.69 -1.27
CA LEU A 66 10.12 12.83 0.10
C LEU A 66 11.51 12.19 0.23
N LYS A 67 12.44 12.95 0.80
CA LYS A 67 13.72 12.45 1.29
C LYS A 67 13.58 12.19 2.79
N PHE A 68 13.82 10.94 3.16
CA PHE A 68 13.92 10.49 4.54
C PHE A 68 15.39 10.51 4.98
N ASP A 69 15.71 11.12 6.12
CA ASP A 69 17.06 11.24 6.66
C ASP A 69 17.43 10.15 7.67
N GLY A 70 16.43 9.41 8.16
CA GLY A 70 16.59 8.25 9.03
C GLY A 70 16.46 8.51 10.53
N ASN A 71 16.14 9.74 10.96
CA ASN A 71 16.01 10.08 12.38
C ASN A 71 14.56 10.03 12.87
N ASP A 72 13.70 10.91 12.35
CA ASP A 72 12.34 11.14 12.85
C ASP A 72 11.32 11.31 11.70
N ASP A 73 11.64 10.72 10.55
CA ASP A 73 10.87 10.88 9.33
C ASP A 73 9.82 9.79 9.16
N TYR A 74 8.55 10.20 9.10
CA TYR A 74 7.42 9.29 8.86
C TYR A 74 6.22 10.01 8.25
N VAL A 75 5.32 9.23 7.67
CA VAL A 75 4.06 9.70 7.11
C VAL A 75 2.91 9.02 7.86
N THR A 76 1.97 9.81 8.38
CA THR A 76 0.77 9.31 9.03
C THR A 76 -0.44 9.51 8.14
N VAL A 77 -1.28 8.49 8.02
CA VAL A 77 -2.59 8.59 7.37
C VAL A 77 -3.65 8.40 8.45
N ALA A 78 -4.61 9.32 8.53
CA ALA A 78 -5.71 9.17 9.45
C ALA A 78 -6.50 7.89 9.11
N GLN A 79 -6.81 7.10 10.14
CA GLN A 79 -7.63 5.92 9.95
C GLN A 79 -9.00 6.34 9.41
N SER A 80 -9.42 5.71 8.32
CA SER A 80 -10.68 5.99 7.66
C SER A 80 -11.42 4.67 7.44
N ARG A 81 -12.73 4.76 7.17
CA ARG A 81 -13.54 3.57 6.87
C ARG A 81 -13.00 2.74 5.71
N ALA A 82 -12.27 3.38 4.78
CA ALA A 82 -11.59 2.69 3.69
C ALA A 82 -10.46 1.77 4.18
N PHE A 83 -9.82 2.08 5.31
CA PHE A 83 -8.80 1.22 5.95
C PHE A 83 -9.40 0.27 7.00
N SER A 84 -10.69 0.38 7.32
CA SER A 84 -11.40 -0.53 8.22
C SER A 84 -12.27 -1.55 7.46
N GLY A 85 -12.22 -1.55 6.12
CA GLY A 85 -12.97 -2.45 5.26
C GLY A 85 -12.25 -3.78 5.11
N GLN A 86 -12.77 -4.80 5.81
CA GLN A 86 -12.68 -6.24 5.51
C GLN A 86 -11.31 -6.76 5.06
N ILE A 87 -10.49 -7.15 6.05
CA ILE A 87 -9.57 -8.27 5.86
C ILE A 87 -10.40 -9.57 6.00
N ASP A 88 -11.43 -9.74 5.17
CA ASP A 88 -12.21 -10.99 5.11
C ASP A 88 -11.57 -12.01 4.17
N ASP A 89 -10.53 -11.60 3.44
CA ASP A 89 -9.69 -12.47 2.60
C ASP A 89 -8.28 -12.61 3.18
N VAL A 90 -8.20 -13.05 4.44
CA VAL A 90 -7.04 -13.85 4.84
C VAL A 90 -7.33 -15.29 4.40
N ALA A 91 -7.15 -15.55 3.11
CA ALA A 91 -6.86 -16.91 2.69
C ALA A 91 -5.49 -17.26 3.28
N VAL A 92 -5.49 -17.91 4.44
CA VAL A 92 -4.35 -18.70 4.88
C VAL A 92 -4.19 -19.81 3.84
N LEU A 93 -3.22 -19.64 2.94
CA LEU A 93 -2.66 -20.72 2.13
C LEU A 93 -1.44 -21.29 2.86
#